data_AF-A0A7L5ASW2-F1
#
_entry.id   AF-A0A7L5ASW2-F1
#
_cell.length_a   1.000
_cell.length_b   1.000
_cell.length_c   1.000
_cell.angle_alpha   90.00
_cell.angle_beta   90.00
_cell.angle_gamma   90.00
#
_symmetry.space_group_name_H-M   'P 1'
#
loop_
_entity.id
_entity.type
_entity.pdbx_description
1 polymer ?
#
loop_
_entity_poly.entity_id
_entity_poly.type
_entity_poly.pdbx_seq_one_letter_code
_entity_poly.pdbx_strand_id
1 'polypeptide(L)'
;MSARIDWSQGPVPCVDCGRPMRPSHVRRAEWPGTLTCHGHGRCSSCAAKLRRAEAQEPEVPATPTRYVWESAIPAASSIPQAHWVTEAQGAVARALRERRLVLTARPDITLVHGRTPRIRCVCPVRPMTDTEAAALARRGLGTGDPA
;
A
#
# COMPACT_ATOMS: atom_id res chain seq x y z
N MET A 1 22.49 -16.90 -1.35
CA MET A 1 23.34 -17.69 -2.26
C MET A 1 22.48 -18.21 -3.40
N SER A 2 22.62 -17.68 -4.61
CA SER A 2 21.84 -18.17 -5.77
C SER A 2 22.51 -19.45 -6.27
N ALA A 3 21.84 -20.59 -6.16
CA ALA A 3 22.34 -21.85 -6.71
C ALA A 3 22.59 -21.66 -8.22
N ARG A 4 23.83 -21.89 -8.67
CA ARG A 4 24.15 -21.87 -10.10
C ARG A 4 23.40 -23.03 -10.74
N ILE A 5 22.58 -22.72 -11.74
CA ILE A 5 21.88 -23.73 -12.53
C ILE A 5 22.95 -24.50 -13.30
N ASP A 6 22.96 -25.82 -13.15
CA ASP A 6 23.80 -26.70 -13.95
C ASP A 6 23.15 -26.91 -15.32
N TRP A 7 23.89 -26.61 -16.38
CA TRP A 7 23.47 -26.75 -17.78
C TRP A 7 24.16 -27.92 -18.49
N SER A 8 24.99 -28.68 -17.77
CA SER A 8 25.76 -29.81 -18.32
C SER A 8 24.85 -30.91 -18.90
N GLN A 9 23.63 -31.04 -18.38
CA GLN A 9 22.64 -32.04 -18.78
C GLN A 9 21.61 -31.52 -19.80
N GLY A 10 21.79 -30.32 -20.36
CA GLY A 10 20.88 -29.74 -21.35
C GLY A 10 19.85 -28.73 -20.78
N PRO A 11 18.71 -28.52 -21.46
CA PRO A 11 17.71 -27.52 -21.06
C PRO A 11 17.09 -27.79 -19.69
N VAL A 12 17.12 -26.78 -18.81
CA VAL A 12 16.52 -26.83 -17.47
C VAL A 12 15.12 -26.22 -17.51
N PRO A 13 14.09 -26.83 -16.86
CA PRO A 13 12.74 -26.28 -16.85
C PRO A 13 12.63 -25.01 -16.00
N CYS A 14 11.78 -24.08 -16.44
CA CYS A 14 11.39 -22.91 -15.66
C CYS A 14 10.62 -23.34 -14.40
N VAL A 15 10.99 -22.79 -13.23
CA VAL A 15 10.32 -23.11 -11.96
C VAL A 15 8.84 -22.70 -11.92
N ASP A 16 8.43 -21.70 -12.71
CA ASP A 16 7.05 -21.21 -12.71
C ASP A 16 6.17 -21.84 -13.81
N CYS A 17 6.74 -22.09 -14.99
CA CYS A 17 5.94 -22.50 -16.16
C CYS A 17 6.39 -23.82 -16.81
N GLY A 18 7.42 -24.49 -16.28
CA GLY A 18 7.90 -25.80 -16.74
C GLY A 18 8.57 -25.80 -18.13
N ARG A 19 8.49 -24.70 -18.89
CA ARG A 19 9.08 -24.63 -20.24
C ARG A 19 10.61 -24.78 -20.19
N PRO A 20 11.22 -25.48 -21.16
CA PRO A 20 12.66 -25.67 -21.19
C PRO A 20 13.37 -24.33 -21.43
N MET A 21 14.44 -24.11 -20.67
CA MET A 21 15.23 -22.89 -20.73
C MET A 21 16.65 -23.18 -21.22
N ARG A 22 17.30 -22.13 -21.72
CA ARG A 22 18.71 -22.13 -22.11
C ARG A 22 19.47 -21.01 -21.40
N PRO A 23 20.80 -21.13 -21.23
CA PRO A 23 21.65 -20.03 -20.79
C PRO A 23 21.53 -18.82 -21.72
N SER A 24 21.79 -17.62 -21.20
CA SER A 24 21.74 -16.37 -21.98
C SER A 24 22.75 -16.32 -23.13
N HIS A 25 23.89 -17.02 -23.01
CA HIS A 25 24.93 -17.05 -24.03
C HIS A 25 24.63 -18.05 -25.18
N VAL A 26 23.74 -19.02 -24.97
CA VAL A 26 23.38 -20.02 -25.99
C VAL A 26 22.30 -19.44 -26.91
N ARG A 27 22.49 -19.56 -28.23
CA ARG A 27 21.54 -19.03 -29.20
C ARG A 27 20.34 -19.97 -29.35
N ARG A 28 19.21 -19.41 -29.78
CA ARG A 28 17.97 -20.17 -30.02
C ARG A 28 18.12 -21.21 -31.14
N ALA A 29 19.03 -20.98 -32.09
CA ALA A 29 19.30 -21.92 -33.18
C ALA A 29 19.97 -23.21 -32.68
N GLU A 30 20.83 -23.09 -31.66
CA GLU A 30 21.51 -24.25 -31.07
C GLU A 30 20.51 -25.06 -30.23
N TRP A 31 19.68 -24.38 -29.43
CA TRP A 31 18.68 -25.01 -28.56
C TRP A 31 17.27 -24.56 -28.96
N PRO A 32 16.70 -25.12 -30.05
CA PRO A 32 15.37 -24.74 -30.53
C PRO A 32 14.28 -25.09 -29.52
N GLY A 33 13.20 -24.30 -29.51
CA GLY A 33 12.07 -24.50 -28.58
C GLY A 33 12.32 -24.05 -27.13
N THR A 34 13.53 -23.58 -26.79
CA THR A 34 13.85 -23.12 -25.43
C THR A 34 13.59 -21.62 -25.22
N LEU A 35 13.39 -21.22 -23.96
CA LEU A 35 13.35 -19.83 -23.51
C LEU A 35 14.67 -19.41 -22.87
N THR A 36 15.00 -18.12 -22.89
CA THR A 36 16.20 -17.65 -22.19
C THR A 36 15.96 -17.67 -20.68
N CYS A 37 16.91 -18.25 -19.94
CA CYS A 37 16.92 -18.20 -18.48
C CYS A 37 17.21 -16.78 -18.01
N HIS A 38 16.30 -16.27 -17.19
CA HIS A 38 16.53 -15.13 -16.31
C HIS A 38 16.91 -15.67 -14.92
N GLY A 39 17.64 -14.90 -14.12
CA GLY A 39 18.08 -15.33 -12.78
C GLY A 39 16.97 -15.99 -11.93
N HIS A 40 17.38 -16.83 -10.96
CA HIS A 40 16.48 -17.60 -10.07
C HIS A 40 15.67 -18.73 -10.74
N GLY A 41 16.19 -19.35 -11.79
CA GLY A 41 15.54 -20.52 -12.41
C GLY A 41 14.26 -20.19 -13.18
N ARG A 42 14.09 -18.94 -13.63
CA ARG A 42 12.87 -18.47 -14.31
C ARG A 42 13.14 -18.11 -15.76
N CYS A 43 12.16 -18.29 -16.63
CA CYS A 43 12.28 -17.83 -18.01
C CYS A 43 12.07 -16.31 -18.09
N SER A 44 12.56 -15.69 -19.17
CA SER A 44 12.40 -14.25 -19.41
C SER A 44 10.94 -13.76 -19.29
N SER A 45 9.98 -14.55 -19.76
CA SER A 45 8.56 -14.20 -19.68
C SER A 45 8.02 -14.22 -18.25
N CYS A 46 8.36 -15.24 -17.45
CA CYS A 46 7.92 -15.31 -16.05
C CYS A 46 8.61 -14.24 -15.19
N ALA A 47 9.90 -13.99 -15.42
CA ALA A 47 10.62 -12.89 -14.77
C ALA A 47 10.08 -11.50 -15.17
N ALA A 48 9.59 -11.33 -16.40
CA ALA A 48 8.92 -10.10 -16.82
C ALA A 48 7.53 -9.95 -16.18
N LYS A 49 6.77 -11.05 -16.04
CA LYS A 49 5.49 -11.04 -15.33
C LYS A 49 5.64 -10.67 -13.86
N LEU A 50 6.61 -11.24 -13.15
CA LEU A 50 6.92 -10.88 -11.76
C LEU A 50 7.30 -9.40 -11.64
N ARG A 51 8.20 -8.91 -12.49
CA ARG A 51 8.55 -7.48 -12.51
C ARG A 51 7.36 -6.56 -12.81
N ARG A 52 6.44 -6.99 -13.68
CA ARG A 52 5.20 -6.24 -13.94
C ARG A 52 4.23 -6.28 -12.77
N ALA A 53 4.14 -7.40 -12.05
CA ALA A 53 3.32 -7.52 -10.85
C ALA A 53 3.89 -6.68 -9.70
N GLU A 54 5.21 -6.66 -9.53
CA GLU A 54 5.91 -5.77 -8.59
C GLU A 54 5.75 -4.28 -8.99
N ALA A 55 5.82 -3.96 -10.28
CA ALA A 55 5.59 -2.60 -10.77
C ALA A 55 4.11 -2.18 -10.78
N GLN A 56 3.18 -3.12 -10.78
CA GLN A 56 1.73 -2.90 -10.62
C GLN A 56 1.29 -2.96 -9.15
N GLU A 57 2.22 -2.84 -8.19
CA GLU A 57 1.85 -2.37 -6.86
C GLU A 57 0.99 -1.10 -7.06
N PRO A 58 -0.26 -1.07 -6.54
CA PRO A 58 -1.26 -0.12 -7.00
C PRO A 58 -0.73 1.29 -6.86
N GLU A 59 -0.68 1.99 -7.99
CA GLU A 59 -0.30 3.39 -8.10
C GLU A 59 -1.23 4.20 -7.20
N VAL A 60 -0.74 4.47 -6.00
CA VAL A 60 -1.37 5.40 -5.07
C VAL A 60 -1.51 6.72 -5.84
N PRO A 61 -2.72 7.30 -5.95
CA PRO A 61 -2.90 8.52 -6.71
C PRO A 61 -1.89 9.58 -6.25
N ALA A 62 -1.09 10.08 -7.20
CA ALA A 62 0.00 11.02 -6.96
C ALA A 62 -0.45 12.36 -6.34
N THR A 63 -1.76 12.61 -6.28
CA THR A 63 -2.34 13.75 -5.58
C THR A 63 -2.97 13.27 -4.26
N PRO A 64 -2.45 13.66 -3.08
CA PRO A 64 -3.14 13.40 -1.84
C PRO A 64 -4.52 14.07 -1.91
N THR A 65 -5.57 13.27 -1.85
CA THR A 65 -6.94 13.79 -1.76
C THR A 65 -7.07 14.53 -0.44
N ARG A 66 -7.77 15.66 -0.40
CA ARG A 66 -8.03 16.37 0.87
C ARG A 66 -9.28 15.80 1.52
N TYR A 67 -9.14 15.30 2.74
CA TYR A 67 -10.25 14.96 3.62
C TYR A 67 -10.52 16.11 4.58
N VAL A 68 -11.78 16.50 4.73
CA VAL A 68 -12.23 17.53 5.66
C VAL A 68 -13.15 16.89 6.69
N TRP A 69 -12.81 17.07 7.96
CA TRP A 69 -13.62 16.67 9.09
C TRP A 69 -13.97 17.90 9.92
N GLU A 70 -15.19 17.96 10.45
CA GLU A 70 -15.64 19.08 11.25
C GLU A 70 -16.57 18.59 12.37
N SER A 71 -16.45 19.18 13.55
CA SER A 71 -17.35 18.93 14.67
C SER A 71 -17.61 20.20 15.46
N ALA A 72 -18.83 20.32 15.99
CA ALA A 72 -19.18 21.39 16.91
C ALA A 72 -18.52 21.18 18.28
N ILE A 73 -18.10 22.28 18.89
CA ILE A 73 -17.64 22.33 20.27
C ILE A 73 -18.81 22.86 21.12
N PRO A 74 -19.22 22.16 22.18
CA PRO A 74 -20.22 22.65 23.11
C PRO A 74 -19.80 24.00 23.70
N ALA A 75 -20.62 25.03 23.48
CA ALA A 75 -20.31 26.42 23.87
C ALA A 75 -20.16 26.64 25.38
N ALA A 76 -20.66 25.71 26.21
CA ALA A 76 -20.60 25.76 27.67
C ALA A 76 -19.61 24.74 28.27
N SER A 77 -18.64 24.23 27.51
CA SER A 77 -17.67 23.28 28.07
C SER A 77 -16.64 23.99 28.94
N SER A 78 -16.43 23.54 30.17
CA SER A 78 -15.27 23.89 31.01
C SER A 78 -13.96 23.23 30.54
N ILE A 79 -14.04 22.46 29.47
CA ILE A 79 -12.95 21.68 28.91
C ILE A 79 -11.98 22.60 28.15
N PRO A 80 -10.66 22.55 28.45
CA PRO A 80 -9.67 23.34 27.73
C PRO A 80 -9.64 23.05 26.24
N GLN A 81 -9.34 24.07 25.45
CA GLN A 81 -9.19 23.98 23.99
C GLN A 81 -8.22 22.88 23.54
N ALA A 82 -7.11 22.68 24.27
CA ALA A 82 -6.13 21.64 23.96
C ALA A 82 -6.74 20.23 23.99
N HIS A 83 -7.69 19.97 24.89
CA HIS A 83 -8.38 18.68 24.96
C HIS A 83 -9.27 18.47 23.72
N TRP A 84 -10.01 19.50 23.29
CA TRP A 84 -10.81 19.43 22.06
C TRP A 84 -9.98 19.13 20.82
N VAL A 85 -8.75 19.67 20.74
CA VAL A 85 -7.82 19.36 19.65
C VAL A 85 -7.41 17.88 19.68
N THR A 86 -7.10 17.33 20.85
CA THR A 86 -6.75 15.91 21.00
C THR A 86 -7.92 15.00 20.62
N GLU A 87 -9.13 15.31 21.09
CA GLU A 87 -10.35 14.56 20.74
C GLU A 87 -10.63 14.59 19.23
N ALA A 88 -10.45 15.76 18.60
CA ALA A 88 -10.57 15.91 17.15
C ALA A 88 -9.55 15.05 16.39
N GLN A 89 -8.31 14.97 16.87
CA GLN A 89 -7.30 14.10 16.25
C GLN A 89 -7.69 12.62 16.35
N GLY A 90 -8.18 12.17 17.51
CA GLY A 90 -8.68 10.80 17.69
C GLY A 90 -9.88 10.49 16.79
N ALA A 91 -10.82 11.43 16.69
CA ALA A 91 -11.99 11.31 15.82
C ALA A 91 -11.60 11.23 14.34
N VAL A 92 -10.68 12.08 13.87
CA VAL A 92 -10.14 12.03 12.50
C VAL A 92 -9.47 10.68 12.25
N ALA A 93 -8.59 10.22 13.15
CA ALA A 93 -7.91 8.94 12.98
C ALA A 93 -8.88 7.75 12.89
N ARG A 94 -9.99 7.78 13.62
CA ARG A 94 -11.07 6.80 13.48
C ARG A 94 -11.81 6.93 12.14
N ALA A 95 -12.23 8.14 11.78
CA ALA A 95 -12.97 8.38 10.54
C ALA A 95 -12.17 7.99 9.28
N LEU A 96 -10.85 8.23 9.29
CA LEU A 96 -9.95 7.81 8.21
C LEU A 96 -9.84 6.29 8.13
N ARG A 97 -9.71 5.59 9.28
CA ARG A 97 -9.68 4.13 9.31
C ARG A 97 -10.94 3.54 8.72
N GLU A 98 -12.12 3.94 9.20
CA GLU A 98 -13.43 3.48 8.67
C GLU A 98 -13.54 3.62 7.15
N ARG A 99 -12.90 4.65 6.58
CA ARG A 99 -12.91 4.95 5.13
C ARG A 99 -11.75 4.30 4.37
N ARG A 100 -10.92 3.49 5.03
CA ARG A 100 -9.67 2.93 4.50
C ARG A 100 -8.77 4.01 3.89
N LEU A 101 -8.55 5.08 4.64
CA LEU A 101 -7.68 6.18 4.28
C LEU A 101 -6.48 6.26 5.23
N VAL A 102 -5.34 6.64 4.66
CA VAL A 102 -4.09 6.92 5.39
C VAL A 102 -3.78 8.40 5.30
N LEU A 103 -3.50 8.99 6.45
CA LEU A 103 -3.01 10.37 6.57
C LEU A 103 -1.57 10.45 6.03
N THR A 104 -1.32 11.33 5.07
CA THR A 104 0.01 11.43 4.42
C THR A 104 0.88 12.56 4.96
N ALA A 105 0.29 13.52 5.67
CA ALA A 105 1.02 14.59 6.36
C ALA A 105 0.22 15.09 7.56
N ARG A 106 0.81 15.98 8.36
CA ARG A 106 0.16 16.58 9.53
C ARG A 106 -1.18 17.21 9.14
N PRO A 107 -2.28 16.94 9.89
CA PRO A 107 -3.56 17.60 9.64
C PRO A 107 -3.48 19.06 10.04
N ASP A 108 -4.07 19.93 9.23
CA ASP A 108 -4.31 21.32 9.59
C ASP A 108 -5.58 21.38 10.44
N ILE A 109 -5.45 21.89 11.67
CA ILE A 109 -6.54 21.93 12.65
C ILE A 109 -6.82 23.39 12.96
N THR A 110 -8.02 23.82 12.62
CA THR A 110 -8.47 25.20 12.81
C THR A 110 -9.69 25.23 13.73
N LEU A 111 -9.71 26.18 14.64
CA LEU A 111 -10.90 26.50 15.42
C LEU A 111 -11.63 27.66 14.77
N VAL A 112 -12.86 27.38 14.36
CA VAL A 112 -13.77 28.36 13.79
C VAL A 112 -14.61 28.92 14.93
N HIS A 113 -14.32 30.17 15.29
CA HIS A 113 -15.05 30.89 16.33
C HIS A 113 -16.36 31.45 15.74
N GLY A 114 -17.45 31.28 16.47
CA GLY A 114 -18.80 31.73 16.08
C GLY A 114 -19.80 31.45 17.20
N ARG A 115 -21.09 31.67 16.94
CA ARG A 115 -22.16 31.39 17.93
C ARG A 115 -22.12 29.94 18.43
N THR A 116 -21.71 29.02 17.57
CA THR A 116 -21.35 27.65 17.93
C THR A 116 -19.92 27.42 17.46
N PRO A 117 -18.93 27.36 18.37
CA PRO A 117 -17.54 27.12 17.97
C PRO A 117 -17.43 25.74 17.33
N ARG A 118 -16.54 25.60 16.33
CA ARG A 118 -16.30 24.34 15.64
C ARG A 118 -14.81 24.08 15.51
N ILE A 119 -14.44 22.81 15.53
CA ILE A 119 -13.10 22.36 15.17
C ILE A 119 -13.15 21.73 13.79
N ARG A 120 -12.28 22.21 12.90
CA ARG A 120 -12.15 21.75 11.52
C ARG A 120 -10.75 21.16 11.32
N CYS A 121 -10.70 19.95 10.80
CA CYS A 121 -9.46 19.25 10.48
C CYS A 121 -9.39 19.00 8.97
N VAL A 122 -8.37 19.53 8.31
CA VAL A 122 -8.10 19.32 6.89
C VAL A 122 -6.85 18.47 6.74
N CYS A 123 -7.00 17.32 6.10
CA CYS A 123 -5.99 16.28 6.08
C CYS A 123 -5.66 15.88 4.64
N PRO A 124 -4.38 15.88 4.23
CA PRO A 124 -3.99 15.19 3.01
C PRO A 124 -4.03 13.68 3.27
N VAL A 125 -4.72 12.95 2.41
CA VAL A 125 -4.95 11.51 2.57
C VAL A 125 -4.74 10.77 1.27
N ARG A 126 -4.52 9.46 1.40
CA ARG A 126 -4.54 8.52 0.27
C ARG A 126 -5.32 7.26 0.65
N PRO A 127 -5.72 6.44 -0.33
CA PRO A 127 -6.23 5.10 -0.07
C PRO A 127 -5.22 4.27 0.73
N MET A 128 -5.74 3.50 1.68
CA MET A 128 -5.02 2.50 2.45
C MET A 128 -4.83 1.24 1.60
N THR A 129 -3.63 0.67 1.62
CA THR A 129 -3.37 -0.62 0.98
C THR A 129 -3.87 -1.78 1.83
N ASP A 130 -4.07 -2.96 1.24
CA ASP A 130 -4.49 -4.14 2.00
C ASP A 130 -3.46 -4.58 3.05
N THR A 131 -2.17 -4.38 2.76
CA THR A 131 -1.08 -4.63 3.73
C THR A 131 -1.19 -3.73 4.94
N GLU A 132 -1.52 -2.45 4.76
CA GLU A 132 -1.72 -1.48 5.84
C GLU A 132 -2.98 -1.80 6.65
N ALA A 133 -4.08 -2.15 5.97
CA ALA A 133 -5.31 -2.60 6.62
C ALA A 133 -5.07 -3.84 7.48
N ALA A 134 -4.35 -4.83 6.95
CA ALA A 134 -3.98 -6.03 7.70
C ALA A 134 -3.05 -5.71 8.89
N ALA A 135 -2.13 -4.76 8.75
CA ALA A 135 -1.26 -4.32 9.84
C ALA A 135 -2.03 -3.65 10.98
N LEU A 136 -3.04 -2.83 10.66
CA LEU A 136 -3.92 -2.22 11.66
C LEU A 136 -4.83 -3.25 12.33
N ALA A 137 -5.38 -4.19 11.56
CA ALA A 137 -6.20 -5.28 12.10
C ALA A 137 -5.43 -6.13 13.13
N ARG A 138 -4.17 -6.49 12.85
CA ARG A 138 -3.29 -7.20 13.80
C ARG A 138 -3.06 -6.46 15.11
N ARG A 139 -3.25 -5.14 15.14
CA ARG A 139 -3.11 -4.29 16.34
C ARG A 139 -4.46 -4.02 17.03
N GLY A 140 -5.54 -4.66 16.61
CA GLY A 140 -6.89 -4.39 17.12
C GLY A 140 -7.46 -3.04 16.68
N LEU A 141 -6.86 -2.41 15.66
CA LEU A 141 -7.25 -1.10 15.13
C LEU A 141 -7.96 -1.20 13.77
N GLY A 142 -8.43 -2.41 13.41
CA GLY A 142 -9.09 -2.69 12.15
C GLY A 142 -10.34 -1.82 11.91
N THR A 143 -10.74 -1.72 10.64
CA THR A 143 -12.04 -1.16 10.27
C THR A 143 -13.11 -2.10 10.79
N GLY A 144 -13.78 -1.72 11.88
CA GLY A 144 -14.92 -2.50 12.35
C GLY A 144 -15.97 -2.58 11.25
N ASP A 145 -16.42 -3.80 10.95
CA ASP A 145 -17.81 -4.01 10.58
C ASP A 145 -18.51 -4.63 11.81
N PRO A 146 -19.79 -4.30 12.01
CA PRO A 146 -20.49 -4.43 13.28
C PRO A 146 -20.90 -5.88 13.56
N ALA A 147 -20.96 -6.22 14.85
CA ALA A 147 -21.92 -7.17 15.37
C ALA A 147 -22.90 -6.40 16.24
#